data_AF-A0A7V8ZI63-F1
#
_entry.id   AF-A0A7V8ZI63-F1
#
_cell.length_a   1.000
_cell.length_b   1.000
_cell.length_c   1.000
_cell.angle_alpha   90.00
_cell.angle_beta   90.00
_cell.angle_gamma   90.00
#
_symmetry.space_group_name_H-M   'P 1'
#
loop_
_entity.id
_entity.type
_entity.pdbx_description
1 polymer ?
#
loop_
_entity_poly.entity_id
_entity_poly.type
_entity_poly.pdbx_seq_one_letter_code
_entity_poly.pdbx_strand_id
1 'polypeptide(L)'
;MSVDGPAIITCSISGSLANREQCPAIPYTPGEYAAEARRIVDEGGVMVHIHARKPDGTPSYETEDFAAITEAIKQEVGDALIINYSTGALGVSMEQRTRYLRALRPEVAAVNMGSMNYAKYSARRKQFVFDTIFPNPFSEIQQFLEVMREEGIRPEHECFDVGHVGSLAPLIDMGLLTEKLHVDFVMGVTGGVPPTARNLAMMADNVPAGSHWGLIGIGRVQWQLIGAALALGGSIRVGLEDNFYLPDGTMAASNGELIARARRITEDLGRRPATVAEARELLGVRKEAVA
;
A
#
# COMPACT_ATOMS: atom_id res chain seq x y z
N MET A 1 16.86 -8.55 1.51
CA MET A 1 16.15 -8.75 0.23
C MET A 1 17.16 -9.22 -0.81
N SER A 2 16.74 -10.02 -1.80
CA SER A 2 17.62 -10.51 -2.88
C SER A 2 16.95 -10.25 -4.23
N VAL A 3 17.75 -9.88 -5.23
CA VAL A 3 17.29 -9.76 -6.63
C VAL A 3 16.81 -11.10 -7.20
N ASP A 4 17.32 -12.22 -6.68
CA ASP A 4 16.89 -13.58 -7.07
C ASP A 4 15.56 -14.00 -6.42
N GLY A 5 15.11 -13.27 -5.41
CA GLY A 5 13.85 -13.54 -4.72
C GLY A 5 12.63 -13.09 -5.52
N PRO A 6 11.45 -13.69 -5.29
CA PRO A 6 10.22 -13.20 -5.92
C PRO A 6 9.88 -11.77 -5.45
N ALA A 7 9.18 -11.03 -6.31
CA ALA A 7 8.67 -9.70 -6.00
C ALA A 7 7.17 -9.78 -5.69
N ILE A 8 6.75 -9.23 -4.54
CA ILE A 8 5.34 -9.02 -4.26
C ILE A 8 4.84 -7.91 -5.18
N ILE A 9 3.72 -8.17 -5.86
CA ILE A 9 3.00 -7.16 -6.64
C ILE A 9 1.70 -6.86 -5.91
N THR A 10 1.67 -5.69 -5.27
CA THR A 10 0.51 -5.19 -4.53
C THR A 10 -0.32 -4.27 -5.41
N CYS A 11 -1.65 -4.32 -5.25
CA CYS A 11 -2.57 -3.40 -5.89
C CYS A 11 -3.28 -2.46 -4.90
N SER A 12 -3.07 -1.15 -5.02
CA SER A 12 -3.82 -0.09 -4.34
C SER A 12 -5.09 0.23 -5.12
N ILE A 13 -6.21 -0.37 -4.73
CA ILE A 13 -7.36 -0.48 -5.64
C ILE A 13 -8.01 0.88 -5.96
N SER A 14 -8.18 1.76 -4.97
CA SER A 14 -9.07 2.94 -5.10
C SER A 14 -8.58 4.21 -4.41
N GLY A 15 -7.88 4.09 -3.27
CA GLY A 15 -7.52 5.25 -2.44
C GLY A 15 -8.70 5.98 -1.83
N SER A 16 -8.42 7.17 -1.31
CA SER A 16 -9.43 8.08 -0.73
C SER A 16 -9.48 9.46 -1.40
N LEU A 17 -8.43 9.88 -2.10
CA LEU A 17 -8.29 11.25 -2.60
C LEU A 17 -8.82 11.46 -4.02
N ALA A 18 -8.58 10.51 -4.91
CA ALA A 18 -9.03 10.58 -6.30
C ALA A 18 -10.52 10.24 -6.42
N ASN A 19 -11.13 10.66 -7.53
CA ASN A 19 -12.53 10.38 -7.84
C ASN A 19 -12.72 10.04 -9.34
N ARG A 20 -13.93 9.61 -9.70
CA ARG A 20 -14.30 9.20 -11.06
C ARG A 20 -14.25 10.30 -12.11
N GLU A 21 -14.26 11.57 -11.73
CA GLU A 21 -14.03 12.66 -12.69
C GLU A 21 -12.56 12.66 -13.17
N GLN A 22 -11.64 12.21 -12.32
CA GLN A 22 -10.23 12.09 -12.65
C GLN A 22 -9.88 10.75 -13.32
N CYS A 23 -10.51 9.65 -12.90
CA CYS A 23 -10.37 8.34 -13.50
C CYS A 23 -11.66 7.52 -13.34
N PRO A 24 -12.44 7.30 -14.41
CA PRO A 24 -13.72 6.58 -14.34
C PRO A 24 -13.64 5.15 -13.83
N ALA A 25 -12.46 4.51 -13.92
CA ALA A 25 -12.25 3.13 -13.53
C ALA A 25 -12.11 2.92 -12.00
N ILE A 26 -12.08 3.99 -11.19
CA ILE A 26 -11.96 3.87 -9.74
C ILE A 26 -13.20 3.15 -9.17
N PRO A 27 -13.01 2.01 -8.47
CA PRO A 27 -14.11 1.25 -7.88
C PRO A 27 -14.59 1.90 -6.59
N TYR A 28 -15.90 1.97 -6.41
CA TYR A 28 -16.56 2.56 -5.24
C TYR A 28 -17.38 1.53 -4.46
N THR A 29 -17.95 0.54 -5.13
CA THR A 29 -18.86 -0.44 -4.52
C THR A 29 -18.18 -1.79 -4.29
N PRO A 30 -18.60 -2.59 -3.28
CA PRO A 30 -18.03 -3.92 -3.02
C PRO A 30 -17.94 -4.83 -4.25
N GLY A 31 -18.96 -4.82 -5.12
CA GLY A 31 -18.95 -5.60 -6.36
C GLY A 31 -17.89 -5.14 -7.36
N GLU A 32 -17.59 -3.85 -7.42
CA GLU A 32 -16.49 -3.33 -8.25
C GLU A 32 -15.12 -3.69 -7.64
N TYR A 33 -14.96 -3.63 -6.31
CA TYR A 33 -13.75 -4.13 -5.63
C TYR A 33 -13.51 -5.62 -5.93
N ALA A 34 -14.56 -6.44 -5.87
CA ALA A 34 -14.48 -7.86 -6.21
C ALA A 34 -14.06 -8.08 -7.67
N ALA A 35 -14.69 -7.37 -8.62
CA ALA A 35 -14.32 -7.46 -10.04
C ALA A 35 -12.87 -7.04 -10.30
N GLU A 36 -12.37 -6.01 -9.60
CA GLU A 36 -10.96 -5.62 -9.68
C GLU A 36 -10.06 -6.67 -9.04
N ALA A 37 -10.43 -7.24 -7.88
CA ALA A 37 -9.68 -8.31 -7.23
C ALA A 37 -9.47 -9.52 -8.15
N ARG A 38 -10.52 -9.93 -8.90
CA ARG A 38 -10.40 -10.96 -9.94
C ARG A 38 -9.34 -10.59 -10.98
N ARG A 39 -9.43 -9.41 -11.58
CA ARG A 39 -8.47 -8.94 -12.60
C ARG A 39 -7.05 -8.85 -12.06
N ILE A 40 -6.88 -8.43 -10.80
CA ILE A 40 -5.59 -8.34 -10.13
C ILE A 40 -4.97 -9.73 -9.97
N VAL A 41 -5.74 -10.71 -9.50
CA VAL A 41 -5.29 -12.11 -9.34
C VAL A 41 -4.93 -12.72 -10.69
N ASP A 42 -5.78 -12.54 -11.71
CA ASP A 42 -5.55 -13.11 -13.04
C ASP A 42 -4.24 -12.59 -13.66
N GLU A 43 -3.84 -11.36 -13.34
CA GLU A 43 -2.60 -10.73 -13.79
C GLU A 43 -1.40 -10.93 -12.85
N GLY A 44 -1.57 -11.69 -11.76
CA GLY A 44 -0.48 -12.10 -10.85
C GLY A 44 -0.23 -11.17 -9.67
N GLY A 45 -1.15 -10.25 -9.36
CA GLY A 45 -1.15 -9.52 -8.10
C GLY A 45 -1.57 -10.44 -6.94
N VAL A 46 -0.92 -10.28 -5.79
CA VAL A 46 -1.09 -11.19 -4.64
C VAL A 46 -1.49 -10.50 -3.34
N MET A 47 -1.46 -9.17 -3.33
CA MET A 47 -1.93 -8.36 -2.22
C MET A 47 -2.73 -7.18 -2.74
N VAL A 48 -3.79 -6.80 -2.04
CA VAL A 48 -4.55 -5.59 -2.32
C VAL A 48 -4.55 -4.69 -1.11
N HIS A 49 -4.32 -3.39 -1.33
CA HIS A 49 -4.53 -2.34 -0.35
C HIS A 49 -5.88 -1.67 -0.62
N ILE A 50 -6.71 -1.57 0.42
CA ILE A 50 -8.06 -1.03 0.31
C ILE A 50 -8.30 0.16 1.24
N HIS A 51 -9.02 1.13 0.68
CA HIS A 51 -9.77 2.14 1.41
C HIS A 51 -11.26 1.85 1.19
N ALA A 52 -12.09 2.02 2.21
CA ALA A 52 -13.54 1.94 2.01
C ALA A 52 -14.08 3.26 1.41
N ARG A 53 -15.11 3.13 0.59
CA ARG A 53 -15.87 4.25 0.03
C ARG A 53 -17.36 3.96 0.12
N LYS A 54 -18.15 5.02 0.24
CA LYS A 54 -19.59 4.97 0.01
C LYS A 54 -19.89 4.80 -1.48
N PRO A 55 -21.11 4.40 -1.86
CA PRO A 55 -21.48 4.26 -3.29
C PRO A 55 -21.33 5.54 -4.12
N ASP A 56 -21.35 6.72 -3.49
CA ASP A 56 -21.12 8.01 -4.14
C ASP A 56 -19.62 8.36 -4.33
N GLY A 57 -18.72 7.53 -3.80
CA GLY A 57 -17.28 7.71 -3.85
C GLY A 57 -16.66 8.40 -2.65
N THR A 58 -17.46 8.90 -1.71
CA THR A 58 -16.96 9.52 -0.48
C THR A 58 -16.18 8.50 0.34
N PRO A 59 -14.98 8.82 0.87
CA PRO A 59 -14.25 7.93 1.76
C PRO A 59 -15.10 7.51 2.96
N SER A 60 -15.01 6.24 3.33
CA SER A 60 -15.66 5.69 4.51
C SER A 60 -14.66 5.08 5.48
N TYR A 61 -14.99 5.12 6.76
CA TYR A 61 -14.21 4.58 7.87
C TYR A 61 -15.09 3.70 8.77
N GLU A 62 -16.25 3.28 8.26
CA GLU A 62 -17.19 2.41 8.96
C GLU A 62 -16.80 0.94 8.81
N THR A 63 -17.04 0.16 9.86
CA THR A 63 -16.64 -1.25 9.89
C THR A 63 -17.40 -2.06 8.85
N GLU A 64 -18.67 -1.73 8.64
CA GLU A 64 -19.58 -2.40 7.72
C GLU A 64 -19.13 -2.25 6.26
N ASP A 65 -18.54 -1.11 5.89
CA ASP A 65 -18.07 -0.87 4.53
C ASP A 65 -16.80 -1.69 4.24
N PHE A 66 -15.85 -1.74 5.18
CA PHE A 66 -14.68 -2.62 5.08
C PHE A 66 -15.08 -4.10 5.07
N ALA A 67 -16.07 -4.48 5.87
CA ALA A 67 -16.59 -5.85 5.93
C ALA A 67 -17.22 -6.26 4.60
N ALA A 68 -18.08 -5.41 4.03
CA ALA A 68 -18.75 -5.67 2.76
C ALA A 68 -17.76 -5.81 1.60
N ILE A 69 -16.74 -4.93 1.52
CA ILE A 69 -15.69 -5.01 0.51
C ILE A 69 -14.89 -6.32 0.67
N THR A 70 -14.47 -6.63 1.90
CA THR A 70 -13.66 -7.82 2.19
C THR A 70 -14.40 -9.11 1.87
N GLU A 71 -15.68 -9.20 2.24
CA GLU A 71 -16.51 -10.35 1.93
C GLU A 71 -16.68 -10.51 0.41
N ALA A 72 -16.95 -9.41 -0.31
CA ALA A 72 -17.07 -9.45 -1.77
C ALA A 72 -15.77 -9.92 -2.45
N ILE A 73 -14.60 -9.44 -2.00
CA ILE A 73 -13.30 -9.88 -2.50
C ILE A 73 -13.09 -11.38 -2.21
N LYS A 74 -13.34 -11.83 -0.97
CA LYS A 74 -13.16 -13.24 -0.57
C LYS A 74 -14.10 -14.18 -1.33
N GLN A 75 -15.35 -13.78 -1.55
CA GLN A 75 -16.30 -14.55 -2.36
C GLN A 75 -15.84 -14.70 -3.81
N GLU A 76 -15.21 -13.66 -4.36
CA GLU A 76 -14.76 -13.67 -5.75
C GLU A 76 -13.46 -14.46 -5.95
N VAL A 77 -12.44 -14.26 -5.10
CA VAL A 77 -11.10 -14.85 -5.33
C VAL A 77 -10.58 -15.78 -4.23
N GLY A 78 -11.34 -16.01 -3.15
CA GLY A 78 -10.91 -16.82 -2.02
C GLY A 78 -9.59 -16.32 -1.41
N ASP A 79 -8.69 -17.25 -1.07
CA ASP A 79 -7.41 -16.95 -0.42
C ASP A 79 -6.28 -16.57 -1.39
N ALA A 80 -6.61 -16.28 -2.64
CA ALA A 80 -5.65 -15.90 -3.69
C ALA A 80 -5.06 -14.48 -3.49
N LEU A 81 -5.62 -13.68 -2.57
CA LEU A 81 -5.13 -12.36 -2.20
C LEU A 81 -4.92 -12.24 -0.70
N ILE A 82 -3.89 -11.49 -0.33
CA ILE A 82 -3.75 -10.87 0.99
C ILE A 82 -4.51 -9.54 0.95
N ILE A 83 -5.34 -9.27 1.96
CA ILE A 83 -6.06 -8.01 2.08
C ILE A 83 -5.37 -7.12 3.12
N ASN A 84 -4.89 -5.96 2.66
CA ASN A 84 -4.28 -4.91 3.45
C ASN A 84 -5.27 -3.75 3.64
N TYR A 85 -5.57 -3.40 4.88
CA TYR A 85 -6.44 -2.25 5.18
C TYR A 85 -5.65 -0.97 5.39
N SER A 86 -6.09 0.11 4.75
CA SER A 86 -5.59 1.43 5.10
C SER A 86 -6.04 1.87 6.48
N THR A 87 -5.12 2.47 7.24
CA THR A 87 -5.43 3.26 8.44
C THR A 87 -5.22 4.77 8.23
N GLY A 88 -4.80 5.17 7.04
CA GLY A 88 -4.54 6.56 6.70
C GLY A 88 -5.84 7.36 6.54
N ALA A 89 -6.03 8.39 7.36
CA ALA A 89 -7.17 9.28 7.28
C ALA A 89 -6.87 10.68 7.83
N LEU A 90 -7.55 11.69 7.31
CA LEU A 90 -7.52 13.05 7.83
C LEU A 90 -8.80 13.34 8.61
N GLY A 91 -8.68 13.84 9.83
CA GLY A 91 -9.82 14.24 10.66
C GLY A 91 -10.65 13.08 11.23
N VAL A 92 -10.11 11.85 11.23
CA VAL A 92 -10.77 10.66 11.78
C VAL A 92 -10.07 10.23 13.07
N SER A 93 -10.85 9.96 14.11
CA SER A 93 -10.32 9.60 15.43
C SER A 93 -9.57 8.28 15.40
N MET A 94 -8.62 8.11 16.34
CA MET A 94 -7.92 6.84 16.54
C MET A 94 -8.89 5.68 16.87
N GLU A 95 -9.92 5.95 17.66
CA GLU A 95 -10.94 4.96 18.00
C GLU A 95 -11.64 4.43 16.74
N GLN A 96 -12.07 5.32 15.85
CA GLN A 96 -12.75 4.92 14.62
C GLN A 96 -11.81 4.17 13.68
N ARG A 97 -10.55 4.60 13.55
CA ARG A 97 -9.54 3.93 12.72
C ARG A 97 -9.10 2.57 13.25
N THR A 98 -9.18 2.32 14.55
CA THR A 98 -8.84 1.01 15.15
C THR A 98 -10.04 0.08 15.26
N ARG A 99 -11.27 0.60 15.19
CA ARG A 99 -12.51 -0.18 15.32
C ARG A 99 -12.62 -1.28 14.27
N TYR A 100 -12.42 -0.96 12.99
CA TYR A 100 -12.52 -1.96 11.92
C TYR A 100 -11.37 -2.96 11.92
N LEU A 101 -10.18 -2.58 12.43
CA LEU A 101 -9.05 -3.51 12.61
C LEU A 101 -9.40 -4.58 13.63
N ARG A 102 -9.89 -4.18 14.81
CA ARG A 102 -10.30 -5.11 15.87
C ARG A 102 -11.47 -5.99 15.43
N ALA A 103 -12.43 -5.43 14.71
CA ALA A 103 -13.61 -6.18 14.28
C ALA A 103 -13.29 -7.21 13.19
N LEU A 104 -12.44 -6.85 12.20
CA LEU A 104 -12.29 -7.63 10.97
C LEU A 104 -10.94 -8.36 10.86
N ARG A 105 -9.94 -7.95 11.64
CA ARG A 105 -8.63 -8.61 11.77
C ARG A 105 -8.01 -8.98 10.40
N PRO A 106 -7.77 -7.99 9.52
CA PRO A 106 -7.15 -8.25 8.23
C PRO A 106 -5.75 -8.86 8.41
N GLU A 107 -5.26 -9.56 7.39
CA GLU A 107 -3.91 -10.13 7.42
C GLU A 107 -2.83 -9.05 7.56
N VAL A 108 -3.06 -7.91 6.88
CA VAL A 108 -2.16 -6.75 6.84
C VAL A 108 -2.96 -5.47 7.08
N ALA A 109 -2.34 -4.48 7.70
CA ALA A 109 -2.86 -3.12 7.73
C ALA A 109 -1.73 -2.09 7.65
N ALA A 110 -1.94 -1.02 6.89
CA ALA A 110 -0.98 0.06 6.71
C ALA A 110 -0.86 0.94 7.95
N VAL A 111 0.35 1.41 8.27
CA VAL A 111 0.62 2.42 9.31
C VAL A 111 1.56 3.48 8.74
N ASN A 112 1.11 4.73 8.76
CA ASN A 112 1.92 5.85 8.30
C ASN A 112 2.97 6.22 9.36
N MET A 113 4.25 6.18 8.98
CA MET A 113 5.38 6.19 9.93
C MET A 113 5.91 7.59 10.31
N GLY A 114 5.11 8.63 10.11
CA GLY A 114 5.47 9.97 10.55
C GLY A 114 4.51 11.06 10.10
N SER A 115 4.53 12.16 10.84
CA SER A 115 3.83 13.38 10.47
C SER A 115 4.58 14.13 9.37
N MET A 116 3.86 14.64 8.38
CA MET A 116 4.46 15.40 7.29
C MET A 116 3.50 16.44 6.73
N ASN A 117 4.05 17.42 6.00
CA ASN A 117 3.25 18.17 5.03
C ASN A 117 2.76 17.19 3.97
N TYR A 118 1.47 17.25 3.66
CA TYR A 118 0.83 16.38 2.68
C TYR A 118 0.07 17.28 1.70
N ALA A 119 0.65 17.47 0.53
CA ALA A 119 0.17 18.45 -0.43
C ALA A 119 0.18 17.93 -1.87
N LYS A 120 -0.56 18.63 -2.73
CA LYS A 120 -0.47 18.46 -4.19
C LYS A 120 -0.08 19.77 -4.83
N TYR A 121 1.17 19.90 -5.25
CA TYR A 121 1.63 21.07 -5.99
C TYR A 121 1.29 21.00 -7.49
N SER A 122 0.75 22.08 -8.05
CA SER A 122 0.46 22.21 -9.48
C SER A 122 1.48 23.12 -10.14
N ALA A 123 2.54 22.55 -10.73
CA ALA A 123 3.60 23.32 -11.41
C ALA A 123 3.07 24.30 -12.47
N ARG A 124 2.04 23.90 -13.24
CA ARG A 124 1.39 24.76 -14.24
C ARG A 124 0.73 26.01 -13.62
N ARG A 125 0.10 25.84 -12.45
CA ARG A 125 -0.63 26.92 -11.75
C ARG A 125 0.24 27.65 -10.73
N LYS A 126 1.44 27.13 -10.43
CA LYS A 126 2.34 27.59 -9.38
C LYS A 126 1.67 27.74 -8.01
N GLN A 127 0.76 26.82 -7.67
CA GLN A 127 0.03 26.84 -6.40
C GLN A 127 -0.21 25.40 -5.91
N PHE A 128 -0.47 25.26 -4.61
CA PHE A 128 -0.98 24.02 -4.04
C PHE A 128 -2.47 23.84 -4.38
N VAL A 129 -2.84 22.65 -4.83
CA VAL A 129 -4.24 22.25 -5.06
C VAL A 129 -4.92 21.96 -3.74
N PHE A 130 -4.19 21.31 -2.83
CA PHE A 130 -4.47 21.24 -1.40
C PHE A 130 -3.14 21.21 -0.65
N ASP A 131 -3.19 21.63 0.61
CA ASP A 131 -2.06 21.64 1.54
C ASP A 131 -2.60 21.38 2.95
N THR A 132 -2.06 20.37 3.62
CA THR A 132 -2.43 20.01 4.99
C THR A 132 -1.28 19.29 5.69
N ILE A 133 -1.37 19.17 7.02
CA ILE A 133 -0.53 18.24 7.77
C ILE A 133 -1.23 16.89 7.77
N PHE A 134 -0.49 15.83 7.47
CA PHE A 134 -0.94 14.47 7.75
C PHE A 134 -0.32 14.03 9.08
N PRO A 135 -1.05 14.12 10.21
CA PRO A 135 -0.49 13.87 11.52
C PRO A 135 -0.41 12.37 11.80
N ASN A 136 0.80 11.87 12.06
CA ASN A 136 1.05 10.54 12.60
C ASN A 136 2.14 10.66 13.69
N PRO A 137 1.82 11.27 14.84
CA PRO A 137 2.78 11.35 15.95
C PRO A 137 3.09 9.94 16.47
N PHE A 138 4.25 9.77 17.10
CA PHE A 138 4.65 8.48 17.67
C PHE A 138 3.60 7.88 18.60
N SER A 139 2.86 8.68 19.38
CA SER A 139 1.78 8.19 20.24
C SER A 139 0.64 7.51 19.48
N GLU A 140 0.36 7.93 18.25
CA GLU A 140 -0.64 7.28 17.39
C GLU A 140 -0.08 6.05 16.70
N ILE A 141 1.16 6.12 16.22
CA ILE A 141 1.87 4.98 15.64
C ILE A 141 1.92 3.83 16.65
N GLN A 142 2.30 4.11 17.91
CA GLN A 142 2.36 3.10 18.97
C GLN A 142 0.99 2.46 19.22
N GLN A 143 -0.09 3.25 19.27
CA GLN A 143 -1.45 2.71 19.43
C GLN A 143 -1.86 1.77 18.29
N PHE A 144 -1.55 2.12 17.04
CA PHE A 144 -1.80 1.21 15.92
C PHE A 144 -1.01 -0.09 16.05
N LEU A 145 0.29 0.01 16.36
CA LEU A 145 1.15 -1.17 16.51
C LEU A 145 0.71 -2.07 17.67
N GLU A 146 0.23 -1.50 18.76
CA GLU A 146 -0.36 -2.24 19.88
C GLU A 146 -1.62 -3.00 19.45
N VAL A 147 -2.57 -2.33 18.79
CA VAL A 147 -3.78 -2.98 18.27
C VAL A 147 -3.45 -4.07 17.27
N MET A 148 -2.54 -3.80 16.34
CA MET A 148 -2.15 -4.80 15.34
C MET A 148 -1.48 -6.01 15.98
N ARG A 149 -0.65 -5.81 17.00
CA ARG A 149 -0.05 -6.91 17.77
C ARG A 149 -1.10 -7.72 18.53
N GLU A 150 -2.04 -7.06 19.21
CA GLU A 150 -3.14 -7.70 19.95
C GLU A 150 -3.99 -8.58 19.02
N GLU A 151 -4.32 -8.07 17.84
CA GLU A 151 -5.19 -8.74 16.87
C GLU A 151 -4.44 -9.66 15.90
N GLY A 152 -3.11 -9.71 15.98
CA GLY A 152 -2.27 -10.54 15.11
C GLY A 152 -2.16 -10.05 13.67
N ILE A 153 -2.42 -8.78 13.42
CA ILE A 153 -2.34 -8.10 12.11
C ILE A 153 -0.88 -7.72 11.82
N ARG A 154 -0.44 -7.90 10.57
CA ARG A 154 0.89 -7.46 10.15
C ARG A 154 0.90 -5.99 9.70
N PRO A 155 1.77 -5.13 10.27
CA PRO A 155 1.90 -3.75 9.81
C PRO A 155 2.66 -3.65 8.48
N GLU A 156 2.06 -2.97 7.50
CA GLU A 156 2.77 -2.35 6.36
C GLU A 156 3.19 -0.94 6.79
N HIS A 157 4.50 -0.69 6.91
CA HIS A 157 5.01 0.59 7.42
C HIS A 157 5.21 1.57 6.26
N GLU A 158 4.26 2.48 6.06
CA GLU A 158 4.30 3.48 4.99
C GLU A 158 5.23 4.64 5.35
N CYS A 159 6.39 4.68 4.67
CA CYS A 159 7.46 5.63 4.87
C CYS A 159 7.55 6.60 3.68
N PHE A 160 7.25 7.88 3.93
CA PHE A 160 7.27 8.93 2.90
C PHE A 160 8.63 9.62 2.80
N ASP A 161 9.51 9.38 3.77
CA ASP A 161 10.84 9.97 3.85
C ASP A 161 11.80 9.01 4.59
N VAL A 162 13.11 9.21 4.44
CA VAL A 162 14.12 8.41 5.16
C VAL A 162 14.01 8.59 6.66
N GLY A 163 13.54 9.76 7.13
CA GLY A 163 13.23 9.98 8.54
C GLY A 163 12.17 9.01 9.07
N HIS A 164 11.17 8.64 8.25
CA HIS A 164 10.14 7.66 8.63
C HIS A 164 10.70 6.24 8.71
N VAL A 165 11.67 5.89 7.85
CA VAL A 165 12.40 4.62 7.97
C VAL A 165 13.23 4.60 9.24
N GLY A 166 13.93 5.69 9.54
CA GLY A 166 14.70 5.86 10.79
C GLY A 166 13.85 5.76 12.06
N SER A 167 12.57 6.15 11.99
CA SER A 167 11.60 6.00 13.09
C SER A 167 11.32 4.55 13.49
N LEU A 168 11.68 3.55 12.66
CA LEU A 168 11.51 2.13 13.00
C LEU A 168 12.46 1.69 14.11
N ALA A 169 13.70 2.20 14.13
CA ALA A 169 14.73 1.80 15.10
C ALA A 169 14.28 1.96 16.57
N PRO A 170 13.77 3.12 17.03
CA PRO A 170 13.29 3.25 18.41
C PRO A 170 12.09 2.34 18.71
N LEU A 171 11.23 2.04 17.74
CA LEU A 171 10.06 1.17 17.95
C LEU A 171 10.46 -0.31 18.06
N ILE A 172 11.55 -0.71 17.39
CA ILE A 172 12.18 -2.02 17.58
C ILE A 172 12.83 -2.09 18.98
N ASP A 173 13.60 -1.06 19.37
CA ASP A 173 14.26 -0.99 20.68
C ASP A 173 13.25 -1.06 21.85
N MET A 174 12.09 -0.41 21.71
CA MET A 174 10.98 -0.50 22.66
C MET A 174 10.28 -1.87 22.70
N GLY A 175 10.59 -2.78 21.77
CA GLY A 175 9.92 -4.08 21.64
C GLY A 175 8.49 -3.99 21.08
N LEU A 176 8.10 -2.86 20.50
CA LEU A 176 6.79 -2.69 19.85
C LEU A 176 6.76 -3.35 18.47
N LEU A 177 7.92 -3.42 17.81
CA LEU A 177 8.12 -4.10 16.54
C LEU A 177 9.01 -5.32 16.72
N THR A 178 8.71 -6.39 15.99
CA THR A 178 9.56 -7.58 15.92
C THR A 178 9.93 -7.85 14.46
N GLU A 179 11.22 -7.99 14.19
CA GLU A 179 11.70 -8.36 12.86
C GLU A 179 11.15 -9.73 12.44
N LYS A 180 10.89 -9.98 11.14
CA LYS A 180 11.14 -9.13 9.95
C LYS A 180 9.97 -8.18 9.67
N LEU A 181 10.27 -6.93 9.29
CA LEU A 181 9.26 -5.91 8.99
C LEU A 181 8.85 -5.90 7.51
N HIS A 182 7.72 -5.27 7.20
CA HIS A 182 7.32 -4.86 5.85
C HIS A 182 7.32 -3.34 5.78
N VAL A 183 8.25 -2.76 5.02
CA VAL A 183 8.45 -1.31 4.91
C VAL A 183 8.16 -0.83 3.49
N ASP A 184 7.22 0.07 3.31
CA ASP A 184 6.84 0.55 1.97
C ASP A 184 7.21 2.02 1.79
N PHE A 185 7.88 2.32 0.69
CA PHE A 185 8.37 3.66 0.37
C PHE A 185 7.38 4.41 -0.49
N VAL A 186 6.72 5.41 0.08
CA VAL A 186 5.78 6.27 -0.64
C VAL A 186 6.53 7.46 -1.24
N MET A 187 6.75 7.44 -2.55
CA MET A 187 7.56 8.43 -3.25
C MET A 187 6.75 9.27 -4.23
N GLY A 188 6.94 10.58 -4.20
CA GLY A 188 6.28 11.53 -5.13
C GLY A 188 5.12 12.32 -4.54
N VAL A 189 4.83 12.16 -3.25
CA VAL A 189 3.94 13.06 -2.50
C VAL A 189 4.67 14.36 -2.17
N THR A 190 4.04 15.52 -2.39
CA THR A 190 4.67 16.80 -2.04
C THR A 190 4.73 16.95 -0.53
N GLY A 191 5.94 17.11 0.00
CA GLY A 191 6.24 17.15 1.43
C GLY A 191 7.05 15.94 1.92
N GLY A 192 7.12 14.87 1.12
CA GLY A 192 8.00 13.72 1.35
C GLY A 192 9.21 13.70 0.42
N VAL A 193 9.85 12.54 0.34
CA VAL A 193 11.06 12.31 -0.44
C VAL A 193 10.81 12.51 -1.95
N PRO A 194 11.75 13.16 -2.67
CA PRO A 194 11.65 13.25 -4.12
C PRO A 194 11.73 11.87 -4.80
N PRO A 195 10.88 11.60 -5.83
CA PRO A 195 10.75 10.29 -6.46
C PRO A 195 11.89 10.00 -7.45
N THR A 196 13.10 9.73 -6.94
CA THR A 196 14.28 9.39 -7.76
C THR A 196 14.86 8.04 -7.35
N ALA A 197 15.46 7.33 -8.31
CA ALA A 197 16.12 6.05 -8.04
C ALA A 197 17.23 6.15 -6.98
N ARG A 198 17.92 7.31 -6.89
CA ARG A 198 18.95 7.54 -5.85
C ARG A 198 18.34 7.64 -4.46
N ASN A 199 17.22 8.34 -4.33
CA ASN A 199 16.53 8.42 -3.04
C ASN A 199 15.89 7.09 -2.65
N LEU A 200 15.38 6.34 -3.63
CA LEU A 200 14.90 4.98 -3.41
C LEU A 200 16.00 4.07 -2.85
N ALA A 201 17.18 4.08 -3.47
CA ALA A 201 18.34 3.32 -2.99
C ALA A 201 18.75 3.74 -1.57
N MET A 202 18.80 5.05 -1.30
CA MET A 202 19.08 5.57 0.03
C MET A 202 18.07 5.10 1.08
N MET A 203 16.76 5.08 0.77
CA MET A 203 15.75 4.56 1.69
C MET A 203 15.91 3.05 1.92
N ALA A 204 16.17 2.28 0.84
CA ALA A 204 16.42 0.85 0.92
C ALA A 204 17.62 0.51 1.82
N ASP A 205 18.70 1.30 1.75
CA ASP A 205 19.89 1.12 2.59
C ASP A 205 19.63 1.34 4.09
N ASN A 206 18.53 2.01 4.46
CA ASN A 206 18.16 2.28 5.85
C ASN A 206 17.11 1.29 6.40
N VAL A 207 16.66 0.32 5.61
CA VAL A 207 15.71 -0.70 6.08
C VAL A 207 16.39 -1.65 7.07
N PRO A 208 15.77 -1.97 8.22
CA PRO A 208 16.30 -2.95 9.16
C PRO A 208 16.63 -4.29 8.49
N ALA A 209 17.80 -4.84 8.81
CA ALA A 209 18.33 -6.03 8.15
C ALA A 209 17.34 -7.20 8.20
N GLY A 210 17.23 -7.95 7.11
CA GLY A 210 16.30 -9.08 7.01
C GLY A 210 14.83 -8.69 6.78
N SER A 211 14.46 -7.41 6.88
CA SER A 211 13.11 -6.95 6.57
C SER A 211 12.81 -6.93 5.06
N HIS A 212 11.52 -7.02 4.75
CA HIS A 212 10.95 -6.84 3.42
C HIS A 212 10.68 -5.34 3.17
N TRP A 213 10.83 -4.91 1.92
CA TRP A 213 10.44 -3.56 1.52
C TRP A 213 9.81 -3.49 0.14
N GLY A 214 8.90 -2.53 -0.05
CA GLY A 214 8.20 -2.26 -1.30
C GLY A 214 8.29 -0.79 -1.71
N LEU A 215 7.96 -0.53 -2.97
CA LEU A 215 7.85 0.82 -3.52
C LEU A 215 6.39 1.15 -3.85
N ILE A 216 5.96 2.34 -3.44
CA ILE A 216 4.73 3.01 -3.86
C ILE A 216 5.11 4.30 -4.59
N GLY A 217 5.06 4.28 -5.93
CA GLY A 217 5.37 5.45 -6.76
C GLY A 217 4.10 6.23 -7.14
N ILE A 218 4.04 7.53 -6.84
CA ILE A 218 2.86 8.36 -7.11
C ILE A 218 2.90 9.00 -8.51
N GLY A 219 1.86 8.73 -9.29
CA GLY A 219 1.69 9.24 -10.64
C GLY A 219 2.65 8.62 -11.66
N ARG A 220 2.89 9.29 -12.78
CA ARG A 220 3.58 8.70 -13.95
C ARG A 220 5.03 8.27 -13.69
N VAL A 221 5.68 8.80 -12.65
CA VAL A 221 7.05 8.41 -12.26
C VAL A 221 7.12 6.98 -11.69
N GLN A 222 5.97 6.40 -11.31
CA GLN A 222 5.82 5.04 -10.83
C GLN A 222 6.57 4.03 -11.70
N TRP A 223 6.46 4.11 -13.02
CA TRP A 223 7.02 3.10 -13.93
C TRP A 223 8.56 3.08 -13.91
N GLN A 224 9.22 4.24 -13.86
CA GLN A 224 10.68 4.31 -13.74
C GLN A 224 11.15 3.84 -12.37
N LEU A 225 10.40 4.18 -11.31
CA LEU A 225 10.74 3.74 -9.96
C LEU A 225 10.53 2.24 -9.76
N ILE A 226 9.50 1.63 -10.36
CA ILE A 226 9.29 0.17 -10.35
C ILE A 226 10.52 -0.55 -10.87
N GLY A 227 11.07 -0.10 -12.01
CA GLY A 227 12.29 -0.69 -12.55
C GLY A 227 13.48 -0.57 -11.58
N ALA A 228 13.62 0.58 -10.92
CA ALA A 228 14.66 0.78 -9.90
C ALA A 228 14.44 -0.09 -8.66
N ALA A 229 13.21 -0.21 -8.15
CA ALA A 229 12.88 -1.03 -6.99
C ALA A 229 13.19 -2.51 -7.25
N LEU A 230 12.76 -3.01 -8.41
CA LEU A 230 13.01 -4.39 -8.82
C LEU A 230 14.51 -4.67 -8.95
N ALA A 231 15.28 -3.76 -9.55
CA ALA A 231 16.73 -3.87 -9.67
C ALA A 231 17.48 -3.85 -8.33
N LEU A 232 16.89 -3.23 -7.29
CA LEU A 232 17.41 -3.22 -5.92
C LEU A 232 16.88 -4.39 -5.07
N GLY A 233 16.09 -5.30 -5.66
CA GLY A 233 15.52 -6.46 -4.96
C GLY A 233 14.20 -6.20 -4.23
N GLY A 234 13.65 -4.98 -4.31
CA GLY A 234 12.39 -4.54 -3.71
C GLY A 234 11.14 -5.18 -4.31
N SER A 235 10.03 -5.14 -3.58
CA SER A 235 8.68 -5.40 -4.11
C SER A 235 8.03 -4.12 -4.63
N ILE A 236 6.88 -4.23 -5.28
CA ILE A 236 6.24 -3.10 -5.96
C ILE A 236 4.75 -3.02 -5.70
N ARG A 237 4.23 -1.79 -5.63
CA ARG A 237 2.82 -1.48 -5.50
C ARG A 237 2.38 -0.57 -6.64
N VAL A 238 1.29 -0.97 -7.29
CA VAL A 238 0.61 -0.21 -8.36
C VAL A 238 -0.87 -0.13 -8.08
N GLY A 239 -1.63 0.63 -8.85
CA GLY A 239 -3.08 0.70 -8.71
C GLY A 239 -3.61 2.11 -8.91
N LEU A 240 -4.92 2.20 -9.08
CA LEU A 240 -5.61 3.45 -9.39
C LEU A 240 -5.59 4.44 -8.22
N GLU A 241 -5.27 4.02 -7.00
CA GLU A 241 -4.95 4.94 -5.91
C GLU A 241 -3.72 5.82 -6.21
N ASP A 242 -2.69 5.22 -6.81
CA ASP A 242 -1.36 5.81 -6.93
C ASP A 242 -1.15 6.44 -8.30
N ASN A 243 -1.66 5.81 -9.37
CA ASN A 243 -1.43 6.22 -10.74
C ASN A 243 -2.56 5.73 -11.66
N PHE A 244 -3.07 6.63 -12.51
CA PHE A 244 -4.16 6.31 -13.45
C PHE A 244 -3.66 5.89 -14.84
N TYR A 245 -2.36 5.96 -15.12
CA TYR A 245 -1.85 5.91 -16.50
C TYR A 245 -0.84 4.78 -16.72
N LEU A 246 -1.01 4.06 -17.83
CA LEU A 246 -0.01 3.17 -18.40
C LEU A 246 1.26 3.97 -18.84
N PRO A 247 2.40 3.30 -19.10
CA PRO A 247 3.66 3.99 -19.40
C PRO A 247 3.64 4.86 -20.65
N ASP A 248 2.78 4.53 -21.62
CA ASP A 248 2.57 5.29 -22.85
C ASP A 248 1.73 6.56 -22.62
N GLY A 249 1.18 6.74 -21.41
CA GLY A 249 0.30 7.84 -21.05
C GLY A 249 -1.19 7.55 -21.27
N THR A 250 -1.56 6.35 -21.73
CA THR A 250 -2.95 5.91 -21.83
C THR A 250 -3.54 5.76 -20.44
N MET A 251 -4.76 6.25 -20.21
CA MET A 251 -5.45 6.04 -18.93
C MET A 251 -5.84 4.57 -18.81
N ALA A 252 -5.49 3.94 -17.69
CA ALA A 252 -5.82 2.55 -17.42
C ALA A 252 -7.33 2.38 -17.27
N ALA A 253 -7.88 1.35 -17.89
CA ALA A 253 -9.30 1.00 -17.80
C ALA A 253 -9.61 0.16 -16.55
N SER A 254 -8.59 -0.38 -15.88
CA SER A 254 -8.70 -1.14 -14.64
C SER A 254 -7.37 -1.22 -13.90
N ASN A 255 -7.41 -1.59 -12.63
CA ASN A 255 -6.22 -1.99 -11.87
C ASN A 255 -5.54 -3.22 -12.50
N GLY A 256 -6.31 -4.12 -13.12
CA GLY A 256 -5.77 -5.28 -13.85
C GLY A 256 -4.75 -4.88 -14.90
N GLU A 257 -5.01 -3.84 -15.70
CA GLU A 257 -4.05 -3.35 -16.69
C GLU A 257 -2.74 -2.84 -16.06
N LEU A 258 -2.83 -2.19 -14.90
CA LEU A 258 -1.66 -1.72 -14.15
C LEU A 258 -0.84 -2.90 -13.61
N ILE A 259 -1.51 -3.92 -13.07
CA ILE A 259 -0.87 -5.14 -12.55
C ILE A 259 -0.24 -5.93 -13.70
N ALA A 260 -0.94 -6.12 -14.81
CA ALA A 260 -0.43 -6.78 -16.01
C ALA A 260 0.87 -6.10 -16.48
N ARG A 261 0.91 -4.76 -16.45
CA ARG A 261 2.10 -4.02 -16.84
C ARG A 261 3.22 -4.16 -15.81
N ALA A 262 2.92 -4.06 -14.52
CA ALA A 262 3.89 -4.24 -13.44
C ALA A 262 4.52 -5.63 -13.45
N ARG A 263 3.71 -6.67 -13.69
CA ARG A 263 4.16 -8.05 -13.88
C ARG A 263 5.12 -8.17 -15.06
N ARG A 264 4.77 -7.64 -16.22
CA ARG A 264 5.67 -7.67 -17.40
C ARG A 264 7.01 -7.02 -17.11
N ILE A 265 7.03 -5.85 -16.46
CA ILE A 265 8.29 -5.19 -16.07
C ILE A 265 9.11 -6.06 -15.10
N THR A 266 8.43 -6.75 -14.17
CA THR A 266 9.07 -7.69 -13.24
C THR A 266 9.76 -8.83 -13.98
N GLU A 267 9.05 -9.45 -14.93
CA GLU A 267 9.57 -10.55 -15.77
C GLU A 267 10.69 -10.08 -16.72
N ASP A 268 10.53 -8.91 -17.36
CA ASP A 268 11.52 -8.32 -18.27
C ASP A 268 12.86 -7.99 -17.57
N LEU A 269 12.82 -7.70 -16.25
CA LEU A 269 14.01 -7.49 -15.42
C LEU A 269 14.61 -8.79 -14.87
N GLY A 270 14.10 -9.95 -15.28
CA GLY A 270 14.59 -11.27 -14.87
C GLY A 270 14.13 -11.71 -13.48
N ARG A 271 13.19 -10.98 -12.86
CA ARG A 271 12.55 -11.37 -11.60
C ARG A 271 11.23 -12.09 -11.90
N ARG A 272 10.60 -12.65 -10.86
CA ARG A 272 9.27 -13.26 -10.97
C ARG A 272 8.30 -12.67 -9.96
N PRO A 273 7.01 -12.60 -10.26
CA PRO A 273 5.98 -12.34 -9.27
C PRO A 273 5.99 -13.43 -8.17
N ALA A 274 5.77 -13.01 -6.92
CA ALA A 274 5.53 -13.91 -5.80
C ALA A 274 4.18 -14.63 -5.97
N THR A 275 4.09 -15.87 -5.51
CA THR A 275 2.80 -16.48 -5.19
C THR A 275 2.24 -15.90 -3.90
N VAL A 276 0.93 -16.03 -3.66
CA VAL A 276 0.32 -15.54 -2.41
C VAL A 276 0.92 -16.23 -1.16
N ALA A 277 1.33 -17.50 -1.28
CA ALA A 277 1.97 -18.23 -0.19
C ALA A 277 3.37 -17.66 0.13
N GLU A 278 4.17 -17.35 -0.90
CA GLU A 278 5.47 -16.71 -0.74
C GLU A 278 5.34 -15.29 -0.20
N ALA A 279 4.32 -14.55 -0.65
CA ALA A 279 4.02 -13.22 -0.11
C ALA A 279 3.71 -13.30 1.39
N ARG A 280 2.83 -14.22 1.82
CA ARG A 280 2.54 -14.43 3.26
C ARG A 280 3.80 -14.75 4.06
N GLU A 281 4.69 -15.60 3.53
CA GLU A 281 5.97 -15.92 4.18
C GLU A 281 6.90 -14.70 4.30
N LEU A 282 7.08 -13.96 3.21
CA LEU A 282 7.93 -12.76 3.16
C LEU A 282 7.43 -11.67 4.10
N LEU A 283 6.12 -11.50 4.21
CA LEU A 283 5.44 -10.53 5.08
C LEU A 283 5.28 -11.06 6.52
N GLY A 284 5.64 -12.32 6.77
CA GLY A 284 5.47 -12.98 8.06
C GLY A 284 4.02 -13.15 8.49
N VAL A 285 3.06 -13.11 7.58
CA VAL A 285 1.64 -13.37 7.87
C VAL A 285 1.49 -14.83 8.30
N ARG A 286 0.88 -15.05 9.47
CA ARG A 286 0.69 -16.41 10.00
C ARG A 286 -0.38 -17.12 9.16
N LYS A 287 -0.10 -18.36 8.73
CA LYS A 287 -1.16 -19.25 8.26
C LYS A 287 -2.12 -19.47 9.43
N GLU A 288 -3.40 -19.16 9.27
CA GLU A 288 -4.40 -19.68 10.21
C GLU A 288 -4.22 -21.20 10.23
N ALA A 289 -4.00 -21.76 11.41
CA ALA A 289 -4.16 -23.19 11.58
C ALA A 289 -5.65 -23.45 11.34
N VAL A 290 -5.97 -24.13 10.24
CA VAL A 290 -7.31 -24.64 9.99
C VAL A 290 -7.69 -25.46 11.23
N ALA A 291 -8.64 -24.95 12.02
CA ALA A 291 -9.22 -25.66 13.14
C ALA A 291 -10.25 -26.68 12.66
#